data_AF-A0A482XJN1-F1
#
_entry.id   AF-A0A482XJN1-F1
#
_cell.length_a   1.000
_cell.length_b   1.000
_cell.length_c   1.000
_cell.angle_alpha   90.00
_cell.angle_beta   90.00
_cell.angle_gamma   90.00
#
_symmetry.space_group_name_H-M   'P 1'
#
loop_
_entity.id
_entity.type
_entity.pdbx_description
1 polymer ?
#
loop_
_entity_poly.entity_id
_entity_poly.type
_entity_poly.pdbx_seq_one_letter_code
_entity_poly.pdbx_strand_id
1 'polypeptide(L)'
;MNKVSFTDNFAHIYAVSPVPRRKPEKNQLVMCNFNKFNVDKFFDNLEDVRRRFGPFPPERIWNQDETGVTTVQNPPNIVAPKGTKQDIMPRSKEGKRRNPVDPESMEKAVRAVTAPPEKRISIREACKVFNVKFTTLVCNLQSFKTSGSTKYVYEMKCDVKKVFTEEEELKLVHYIKTVARMNYCLTKKQVHELPYKFAVAKQKKFPQHGLKVKQQEKNG
;
A
#
# COMPACT_ATOMS: atom_id res chain seq x y z
N MET A 1 5.21 32.60 -4.23
CA MET A 1 6.02 31.35 -4.33
C MET A 1 5.60 30.44 -3.19
N ASN A 2 4.55 29.66 -3.42
CA ASN A 2 3.94 28.85 -2.35
C ASN A 2 4.42 27.42 -2.49
N LYS A 3 5.27 27.00 -1.53
CA LYS A 3 5.58 25.59 -1.31
C LYS A 3 4.32 24.95 -0.71
N VAL A 4 3.57 24.20 -1.53
CA VAL A 4 2.43 23.41 -1.04
C VAL A 4 2.99 22.07 -0.56
N SER A 5 3.03 21.90 0.75
CA SER A 5 3.52 20.73 1.45
C SER A 5 2.61 19.51 1.23
N PHE A 6 3.25 18.36 1.05
CA PHE A 6 2.69 17.04 0.75
C PHE A 6 2.00 16.36 1.95
N THR A 7 1.10 17.03 2.68
CA THR A 7 0.34 16.36 3.76
C THR A 7 -1.17 16.37 3.62
N ASP A 8 -1.76 17.06 2.64
CA ASP A 8 -3.23 17.09 2.51
C ASP A 8 -3.82 16.36 1.29
N ASN A 9 -2.98 15.82 0.40
CA ASN A 9 -3.47 15.25 -0.88
C ASN A 9 -3.78 13.75 -0.88
N PHE A 10 -3.57 13.01 0.23
CA PHE A 10 -4.06 11.63 0.33
C PHE A 10 -5.45 11.52 0.97
N ALA A 11 -5.91 12.54 1.69
CA ALA A 11 -7.26 12.56 2.28
C ALA A 11 -8.29 13.24 1.36
N HIS A 12 -7.90 14.28 0.60
CA HIS A 12 -8.82 15.00 -0.27
C HIS A 12 -9.26 14.23 -1.53
N ILE A 13 -8.50 13.23 -1.98
CA ILE A 13 -8.91 12.39 -3.12
C ILE A 13 -10.05 11.42 -2.71
N TYR A 14 -10.26 11.19 -1.42
CA TYR A 14 -11.31 10.30 -0.90
C TYR A 14 -12.51 11.03 -0.27
N ALA A 15 -12.55 12.36 -0.31
CA ALA A 15 -13.68 13.14 0.19
C ALA A 15 -14.52 13.73 -0.96
N VAL A 16 -15.66 13.09 -1.21
CA VAL A 16 -16.84 13.61 -1.93
C VAL A 16 -16.65 13.86 -3.43
N SER A 17 -16.51 12.78 -4.17
CA SER A 17 -17.45 12.57 -5.28
C SER A 17 -18.05 11.19 -5.08
N PRO A 18 -19.39 11.00 -5.21
CA PRO A 18 -19.96 9.68 -5.28
C PRO A 18 -19.50 9.09 -6.61
N VAL A 19 -18.30 8.52 -6.63
CA VAL A 19 -17.86 7.64 -7.70
C VAL A 19 -18.98 6.62 -7.82
N PRO A 20 -19.64 6.49 -8.99
CA PRO A 20 -20.71 5.52 -9.15
C PRO A 20 -20.17 4.20 -8.63
N ARG A 21 -20.78 3.67 -7.56
CA ARG A 21 -20.49 2.32 -7.10
C ARG A 21 -20.96 1.41 -8.22
N ARG A 22 -20.13 1.24 -9.24
CA ARG A 22 -20.32 0.19 -10.22
C ARG A 22 -20.24 -1.07 -9.39
N LYS A 23 -21.39 -1.69 -9.15
CA LYS A 23 -21.41 -3.10 -8.79
C LYS A 23 -20.55 -3.77 -9.87
N PRO A 24 -19.48 -4.52 -9.54
CA PRO A 24 -18.77 -5.25 -10.57
C PRO A 24 -19.83 -6.03 -11.33
N GLU A 25 -19.83 -5.90 -12.66
CA GLU A 25 -20.77 -6.64 -13.47
C GLU A 25 -20.63 -8.11 -13.09
N LYS A 26 -21.78 -8.77 -12.90
CA LYS A 26 -21.85 -10.14 -12.37
C LYS A 26 -20.90 -11.11 -13.10
N ASN A 27 -20.61 -10.84 -14.38
CA ASN A 27 -19.68 -11.58 -15.23
C ASN A 27 -18.20 -11.40 -14.86
N GLN A 28 -17.78 -10.22 -14.37
CA GLN A 28 -16.38 -9.97 -14.01
C GLN A 28 -15.93 -10.85 -12.85
N LEU A 29 -16.80 -11.11 -11.87
CA LEU A 29 -16.51 -12.00 -10.74
C LEU A 29 -16.32 -13.46 -11.19
N VAL A 30 -17.12 -13.90 -12.17
CA VAL A 30 -17.02 -15.23 -12.80
C VAL A 30 -15.71 -15.36 -13.58
N MET A 31 -15.32 -14.33 -14.34
CA MET A 31 -14.04 -14.31 -15.05
C MET A 31 -12.83 -14.29 -14.10
N CYS A 32 -12.91 -13.57 -12.98
CA CYS A 32 -11.85 -13.58 -11.97
C CYS A 32 -11.67 -14.94 -11.28
N ASN A 33 -12.73 -15.77 -11.26
CA ASN A 33 -12.68 -17.11 -10.68
C ASN A 33 -12.12 -18.17 -11.66
N PHE A 34 -12.05 -17.85 -12.96
CA PHE A 34 -11.42 -18.64 -14.03
C PHE A 34 -9.89 -18.51 -13.99
N ASN A 35 -9.29 -18.78 -12.83
CA ASN A 35 -7.84 -18.81 -12.66
C ASN A 35 -7.30 -20.23 -12.91
N LYS A 36 -6.10 -20.38 -13.45
CA LYS A 36 -5.45 -21.68 -13.71
C LYS A 36 -5.58 -22.63 -12.52
N PHE A 37 -5.27 -22.14 -11.32
CA PHE A 37 -5.39 -22.92 -10.08
C PHE A 37 -6.80 -23.45 -9.78
N ASN A 38 -7.83 -22.66 -10.08
CA ASN A 38 -9.22 -23.06 -9.85
C ASN A 38 -9.72 -24.00 -10.95
N VAL A 39 -9.25 -23.81 -12.18
CA VAL A 39 -9.53 -24.69 -13.32
C VAL A 39 -8.87 -26.06 -13.11
N ASP A 40 -7.60 -26.08 -12.69
CA ASP A 40 -6.87 -27.32 -12.36
C ASP A 40 -7.64 -28.10 -11.27
N LYS A 41 -8.02 -27.43 -10.16
CA LYS A 41 -8.85 -28.03 -9.11
C LYS A 41 -10.21 -28.53 -9.58
N PHE A 42 -10.84 -27.84 -10.54
CA PHE A 42 -12.11 -28.29 -11.09
C PHE A 42 -11.93 -29.61 -11.83
N PHE A 43 -10.89 -29.73 -12.65
CA PHE A 43 -10.58 -30.97 -13.35
C PHE A 43 -10.13 -32.08 -12.40
N ASP A 44 -9.36 -31.79 -11.35
CA ASP A 44 -9.02 -32.75 -10.30
C ASP A 44 -10.29 -33.32 -9.63
N ASN A 45 -11.23 -32.45 -9.27
CA ASN A 45 -12.50 -32.85 -8.67
C ASN A 45 -13.38 -33.64 -9.65
N LEU A 46 -13.38 -33.26 -10.93
CA LEU A 46 -14.13 -33.96 -11.98
C LEU A 46 -13.57 -35.37 -12.19
N GLU A 47 -12.25 -35.51 -12.18
CA GLU A 47 -11.56 -36.80 -12.27
C GLU A 47 -11.88 -37.68 -11.06
N ASP A 48 -11.86 -37.12 -9.85
CA ASP A 48 -12.26 -37.81 -8.62
C ASP A 48 -13.71 -38.31 -8.67
N VAL A 49 -14.63 -37.47 -9.13
CA VAL A 49 -16.05 -37.82 -9.29
C VAL A 49 -16.22 -38.91 -10.34
N ARG A 50 -15.53 -38.81 -11.48
CA ARG A 50 -15.52 -39.83 -12.53
C ARG A 50 -14.91 -41.15 -12.05
N ARG A 51 -13.90 -41.11 -11.16
CA ARG A 51 -13.32 -42.30 -10.53
C ARG A 51 -14.30 -42.97 -9.56
N ARG A 52 -15.08 -42.20 -8.81
CA ARG A 52 -16.05 -42.72 -7.82
C ARG A 52 -17.34 -43.27 -8.44
N PHE A 53 -17.87 -42.59 -9.46
CA PHE A 53 -19.18 -42.88 -10.04
C PHE A 53 -19.12 -43.52 -11.44
N GLY A 54 -17.92 -43.68 -12.01
CA GLY A 54 -17.70 -44.22 -13.34
C GLY A 54 -17.88 -43.19 -14.47
N PRO A 55 -17.63 -43.58 -15.73
CA PRO A 55 -17.85 -42.71 -16.88
C PRO A 55 -19.33 -42.37 -17.03
N PHE A 56 -19.65 -41.08 -17.19
CA PHE A 56 -21.01 -40.64 -17.41
C PHE A 56 -21.42 -40.86 -18.87
N PRO A 57 -22.59 -41.47 -19.14
CA PRO A 57 -23.11 -41.54 -20.50
C PRO A 57 -23.44 -40.12 -21.01
N PRO A 58 -23.38 -39.87 -22.33
CA PRO A 58 -23.63 -38.55 -22.91
C PRO A 58 -24.96 -37.93 -22.48
N GLU A 59 -25.98 -38.77 -22.28
CA GLU A 59 -27.34 -38.39 -21.85
C GLU A 59 -27.41 -37.76 -20.44
N ARG A 60 -26.35 -37.90 -19.64
CA ARG A 60 -26.27 -37.35 -18.28
C ARG A 60 -25.30 -36.17 -18.17
N ILE A 61 -24.70 -35.75 -19.28
CA ILE A 61 -23.80 -34.59 -19.35
C ILE A 61 -24.57 -33.44 -19.95
N TRP A 62 -24.97 -32.50 -19.11
CA TRP A 62 -25.74 -31.32 -19.50
C TRP A 62 -24.81 -30.13 -19.62
N ASN A 63 -24.95 -29.35 -20.70
CA ASN A 63 -24.33 -28.03 -20.74
C ASN A 63 -25.04 -27.12 -19.74
N GLN A 64 -24.28 -26.33 -19.00
CA GLN A 64 -24.79 -25.58 -17.85
C GLN A 64 -25.86 -24.55 -18.25
N ASP A 65 -25.84 -24.08 -19.50
CA ASP A 65 -26.81 -23.15 -20.09
C ASP A 65 -28.23 -23.73 -20.25
N GLU A 66 -28.37 -25.06 -20.32
CA GLU A 66 -29.67 -25.74 -20.46
C GLU A 66 -30.36 -26.04 -19.12
N THR A 67 -29.65 -25.90 -17.99
CA THR A 67 -30.14 -26.32 -16.66
C THR A 67 -30.90 -25.23 -15.89
N GLY A 68 -31.06 -24.03 -16.45
CA GLY A 68 -31.74 -22.90 -15.76
C GLY A 68 -31.05 -22.42 -14.47
N VAL A 69 -29.88 -22.98 -14.14
CA VAL A 69 -29.09 -22.63 -12.96
C VAL A 69 -28.32 -21.34 -13.25
N THR A 70 -28.75 -20.23 -12.67
CA THR A 70 -28.06 -18.94 -12.86
C THR A 70 -26.63 -19.02 -12.31
N THR A 71 -25.63 -18.77 -13.16
CA THR A 71 -24.20 -18.66 -12.80
C THR A 71 -23.92 -17.51 -11.83
N VAL A 72 -24.86 -16.58 -11.71
CA VAL A 72 -24.77 -15.45 -10.79
C VAL A 72 -25.43 -15.80 -9.46
N GLN A 73 -24.67 -16.45 -8.60
CA GLN A 73 -25.01 -16.51 -7.20
C GLN A 73 -24.73 -15.14 -6.57
N ASN A 74 -25.72 -14.54 -5.91
CA ASN A 74 -25.46 -13.36 -5.09
C ASN A 74 -24.55 -13.82 -3.94
N PRO A 75 -23.31 -13.30 -3.82
CA PRO A 75 -22.46 -13.68 -2.71
C PRO A 75 -23.18 -13.31 -1.41
N PRO A 76 -23.19 -14.20 -0.39
CA PRO A 76 -23.77 -13.87 0.90
C PRO A 76 -23.06 -12.63 1.46
N ASN A 77 -23.78 -11.78 2.21
CA ASN A 77 -23.18 -10.62 2.87
C ASN A 77 -22.11 -11.11 3.86
N ILE A 78 -20.84 -11.05 3.44
CA ILE A 78 -19.71 -11.36 4.30
C ILE A 78 -19.52 -10.18 5.25
N VAL A 79 -20.09 -10.29 6.45
CA VAL A 79 -19.80 -9.39 7.56
C VAL A 79 -18.43 -9.77 8.10
N ALA A 80 -17.36 -9.20 7.52
CA ALA A 80 -16.06 -9.27 8.16
C ALA A 80 -16.12 -8.43 9.44
N PRO A 81 -15.62 -8.93 10.60
CA PRO A 81 -15.43 -8.08 11.76
C PRO A 81 -14.55 -6.90 11.35
N LYS A 82 -15.12 -5.69 11.41
CA LYS A 82 -14.45 -4.46 11.02
C LYS A 82 -13.35 -4.18 12.04
N GLY A 83 -12.12 -4.65 11.82
CA GLY A 83 -10.98 -4.25 12.66
C GLY A 83 -9.78 -5.18 12.80
N THR A 84 -9.80 -6.43 12.32
CA THR A 84 -8.65 -7.34 12.47
C THR A 84 -7.55 -7.06 11.44
N LYS A 85 -6.84 -5.94 11.62
CA LYS A 85 -5.47 -5.78 11.11
C LYS A 85 -4.57 -6.73 11.88
N GLN A 86 -4.36 -7.94 11.39
CA GLN A 86 -3.32 -8.82 11.91
C GLN A 86 -1.95 -8.47 11.29
N ASP A 87 -0.92 -8.60 12.14
CA ASP A 87 0.53 -8.58 11.89
C ASP A 87 1.25 -7.25 11.63
N ILE A 88 0.86 -6.17 12.30
CA ILE A 88 1.85 -5.14 12.65
C ILE A 88 1.79 -4.96 14.16
N MET A 89 2.84 -5.36 14.86
CA MET A 89 2.95 -5.12 16.31
C MET A 89 2.70 -3.64 16.59
N PRO A 90 1.62 -3.27 17.30
CA PRO A 90 1.34 -1.88 17.58
C PRO A 90 2.44 -1.35 18.50
N ARG A 91 2.96 -0.17 18.19
CA ARG A 91 4.04 0.43 18.98
C ARG A 91 3.66 0.67 20.44
N SER A 92 2.37 0.88 20.71
CA SER A 92 1.81 1.01 22.06
C SER A 92 0.55 0.18 22.18
N LYS A 93 0.27 -0.34 23.38
CA LYS A 93 -0.93 -1.15 23.67
C LYS A 93 -2.23 -0.39 23.36
N GLU A 94 -2.22 0.93 23.54
CA GLU A 94 -3.37 1.81 23.33
C GLU A 94 -3.46 2.40 21.91
N GLY A 95 -2.54 2.02 21.00
CA GLY A 95 -2.51 2.56 19.63
C GLY A 95 -2.18 4.05 19.54
N LYS A 96 -1.72 4.68 20.64
CA LYS A 96 -1.30 6.08 20.69
C LYS A 96 -0.18 6.33 19.69
N ARG A 97 -0.46 7.18 18.70
CA ARG A 97 0.54 7.68 17.74
C ARG A 97 1.32 8.83 18.38
N ARG A 98 2.52 9.09 17.88
CA ARG A 98 3.25 10.32 18.23
C ARG A 98 2.46 11.50 17.64
N ASN A 99 2.24 12.56 18.42
CA ASN A 99 1.73 13.82 17.87
C ASN A 99 2.69 14.31 16.78
N PRO A 100 2.16 14.84 15.66
CA PRO A 100 2.98 15.47 14.64
C PRO A 100 3.75 16.63 15.27
N VAL A 101 4.94 16.86 14.73
CA VAL A 101 5.77 17.97 15.15
C VAL A 101 5.30 19.20 14.36
N ASP A 102 4.96 20.27 15.07
CA ASP A 102 4.62 21.53 14.43
C ASP A 102 5.89 22.20 13.86
N PRO A 103 5.98 22.41 12.53
CA PRO A 103 7.17 22.99 11.91
C PRO A 103 7.45 24.41 12.40
N GLU A 104 6.42 25.22 12.64
CA GLU A 104 6.59 26.61 13.08
C GLU A 104 7.20 26.68 14.48
N SER A 105 6.66 25.89 15.42
CA SER A 105 7.20 25.78 16.78
C SER A 105 8.64 25.25 16.79
N MET A 106 8.98 24.32 15.90
CA MET A 106 10.35 23.82 15.74
C MET A 106 11.31 24.90 15.21
N GLU A 107 10.91 25.64 14.18
CA GLU A 107 11.74 26.71 13.60
C GLU A 107 12.01 27.81 14.62
N LYS A 108 11.00 28.22 15.39
CA LYS A 108 11.14 29.20 16.47
C LYS A 108 12.10 28.70 17.55
N ALA A 109 11.97 27.43 17.97
CA ALA A 109 12.85 26.83 18.97
C ALA A 109 14.32 26.78 18.52
N VAL A 110 14.59 26.39 17.27
CA VAL A 110 15.96 26.35 16.73
C VAL A 110 16.53 27.77 16.62
N ARG A 111 15.73 28.74 16.15
CA ARG A 111 16.14 30.15 16.06
C ARG A 111 16.52 30.74 17.42
N ALA A 112 15.74 30.45 18.47
CA ALA A 112 16.01 30.94 19.82
C ALA A 112 17.29 30.36 20.44
N VAL A 113 17.63 29.11 20.11
CA VAL A 113 18.84 28.44 20.62
C VAL A 113 20.10 28.88 19.88
N THR A 114 19.99 29.20 18.59
CA THR A 114 21.08 29.68 17.72
C THR A 114 21.16 31.21 17.65
N ALA A 115 20.33 31.92 18.42
CA ALA A 115 20.35 33.38 18.50
C ALA A 115 21.70 33.93 18.99
N PRO A 116 22.00 35.21 18.72
CA PRO A 116 23.15 35.91 19.28
C PRO A 116 23.19 35.81 20.82
N PRO A 117 24.38 35.93 21.45
CA PRO A 117 24.59 35.63 22.87
C PRO A 117 23.66 36.41 23.81
N GLU A 118 23.22 37.61 23.43
CA GLU A 118 22.34 38.47 24.24
C GLU A 118 20.91 37.94 24.41
N LYS A 119 20.41 37.13 23.46
CA LYS A 119 19.01 36.63 23.45
C LYS A 119 18.93 35.11 23.37
N ARG A 120 20.04 34.43 23.66
CA ARG A 120 20.15 32.97 23.54
C ARG A 120 19.48 32.29 24.71
N ILE A 121 18.55 31.38 24.41
CA ILE A 121 17.83 30.58 25.40
C ILE A 121 18.47 29.19 25.50
N SER A 122 18.45 28.59 26.70
CA SER A 122 18.93 27.21 26.89
C SER A 122 18.05 26.20 26.15
N ILE A 123 18.61 25.05 25.71
CA ILE A 123 17.85 24.03 24.97
C ILE A 123 16.62 23.55 25.79
N ARG A 124 16.80 23.37 27.11
CA ARG A 124 15.74 22.91 28.01
C ARG A 124 14.63 23.95 28.18
N GLU A 125 14.98 25.22 28.21
CA GLU A 125 14.02 26.32 28.33
C GLU A 125 13.26 26.54 27.02
N ALA A 126 13.94 26.47 25.87
CA ALA A 126 13.28 26.50 24.57
C ALA A 126 12.23 25.36 24.43
N CYS A 127 12.53 24.17 24.94
CA CYS A 127 11.56 23.06 24.94
C CYS A 127 10.29 23.38 25.75
N LYS A 128 10.44 24.08 26.89
CA LYS A 128 9.31 24.49 27.73
C LYS A 128 8.48 25.57 27.04
N VAL A 129 9.13 26.59 26.50
CA VAL A 129 8.47 27.74 25.86
C VAL A 129 7.72 27.33 24.58
N PHE A 130 8.35 26.52 23.73
CA PHE A 130 7.78 26.14 22.43
C PHE A 130 7.05 24.79 22.45
N ASN A 131 6.91 24.15 23.63
CA ASN A 131 6.28 22.84 23.79
C ASN A 131 6.82 21.77 22.81
N VAL A 132 8.14 21.77 22.61
CA VAL A 132 8.84 20.82 21.75
C VAL A 132 9.54 19.77 22.62
N LYS A 133 9.50 18.50 22.20
CA LYS A 133 10.24 17.42 22.87
C LYS A 133 11.75 17.64 22.79
N PHE A 134 12.43 17.58 23.93
CA PHE A 134 13.88 17.77 24.04
C PHE A 134 14.69 16.93 23.06
N THR A 135 14.41 15.63 22.97
CA THR A 135 15.13 14.74 22.05
C THR A 135 14.95 15.16 20.59
N THR A 136 13.75 15.59 20.21
CA THR A 136 13.45 16.08 18.86
C THR A 136 14.21 17.37 18.55
N LEU A 137 14.27 18.33 19.48
CA LEU A 137 15.03 19.57 19.27
C LEU A 137 16.53 19.29 19.14
N VAL A 138 17.09 18.42 19.99
CA VAL A 138 18.51 18.06 19.98
C VAL A 138 18.91 17.37 18.67
N CYS A 139 18.16 16.37 18.22
CA CYS A 139 18.46 15.68 16.95
C CYS A 139 18.45 16.65 15.76
N ASN A 140 17.48 17.57 15.73
CA ASN A 140 17.38 18.57 14.67
C ASN A 140 18.52 19.58 14.70
N LEU A 141 18.90 20.07 15.90
CA LEU A 141 20.05 20.96 16.07
C LEU A 141 21.36 20.31 15.63
N GLN A 142 21.54 19.02 15.93
CA GLN A 142 22.72 18.27 15.48
C GLN A 142 22.77 18.19 13.95
N SER A 143 21.65 17.81 13.31
CA SER A 143 21.58 17.81 11.84
C SER A 143 21.76 19.20 11.22
N PHE A 144 21.27 20.25 11.89
CA PHE A 144 21.42 21.64 11.44
C PHE A 144 22.88 22.08 11.47
N LYS A 145 23.58 21.82 12.57
CA LYS A 145 25.03 22.09 12.71
C LYS A 145 25.84 21.35 11.66
N THR A 146 25.51 20.09 11.37
CA THR A 146 26.19 19.31 10.31
C THR A 146 25.92 19.88 8.91
N SER A 147 24.72 20.41 8.66
CA SER A 147 24.36 20.96 7.34
C SER A 147 25.02 22.30 7.02
N GLY A 148 25.43 23.08 8.03
CA GLY A 148 26.02 24.41 7.84
C GLY A 148 25.06 25.46 7.23
N SER A 149 23.76 25.17 7.14
CA SER A 149 22.77 26.06 6.54
C SER A 149 22.51 27.31 7.40
N THR A 150 22.27 28.45 6.76
CA THR A 150 22.00 29.72 7.46
C THR A 150 20.61 29.77 8.08
N LYS A 151 19.64 29.10 7.47
CA LYS A 151 18.24 29.04 7.91
C LYS A 151 17.83 27.59 8.12
N TYR A 152 17.29 27.32 9.30
CA TYR A 152 16.65 26.04 9.59
C TYR A 152 15.27 25.97 8.93
N VAL A 153 14.99 24.86 8.25
CA VAL A 153 13.68 24.51 7.71
C VAL A 153 13.35 23.10 8.19
N TYR A 154 12.16 22.91 8.78
CA TYR A 154 11.74 21.59 9.21
C TYR A 154 11.23 20.76 8.01
N GLU A 155 11.92 19.67 7.71
CA GLU A 155 11.53 18.74 6.64
C GLU A 155 11.27 17.35 7.22
N MET A 156 10.09 16.78 6.92
CA MET A 156 9.78 15.40 7.25
C MET A 156 10.59 14.47 6.35
N LYS A 157 11.56 13.74 6.93
CA LYS A 157 12.35 12.75 6.20
C LYS A 157 11.55 11.47 5.97
N CYS A 158 10.64 11.47 5.01
CA CYS A 158 9.91 10.26 4.59
C CYS A 158 10.59 9.51 3.43
N ASP A 159 11.47 10.16 2.67
CA ASP A 159 11.98 9.63 1.40
C ASP A 159 13.30 8.85 1.50
N VAL A 160 13.77 8.57 2.71
CA VAL A 160 15.11 7.97 2.95
C VAL A 160 15.27 6.57 2.31
N LYS A 161 14.17 5.87 2.00
CA LYS A 161 14.18 4.55 1.35
C LYS A 161 13.22 4.47 0.15
N LYS A 162 12.93 5.61 -0.49
CA LYS A 162 12.05 5.64 -1.66
C LYS A 162 12.74 4.92 -2.83
N VAL A 163 12.17 3.81 -3.29
CA VAL A 163 12.75 2.97 -4.36
C VAL A 163 12.40 3.51 -5.74
N PHE A 164 11.17 4.00 -5.92
CA PHE A 164 10.67 4.51 -7.20
C PHE A 164 10.62 6.03 -7.23
N THR A 165 10.87 6.61 -8.40
CA THR A 165 10.59 8.04 -8.62
C THR A 165 9.09 8.26 -8.80
N GLU A 166 8.63 9.50 -8.67
CA GLU A 166 7.21 9.82 -8.84
C GLU A 166 6.68 9.42 -10.22
N GLU A 167 7.48 9.63 -11.27
CA GLU A 167 7.14 9.22 -12.63
C GLU A 167 6.97 7.70 -12.77
N GLU A 168 7.80 6.93 -12.08
CA GLU A 168 7.74 5.47 -12.11
C GLU A 168 6.51 4.93 -11.37
N GLU A 169 6.17 5.53 -10.24
CA GLU A 169 4.93 5.22 -9.51
C GLU A 169 3.71 5.55 -10.39
N LEU A 170 3.73 6.69 -11.08
CA LEU A 170 2.68 7.06 -12.02
C LEU A 170 2.54 6.06 -13.16
N LYS A 171 3.66 5.55 -13.71
CA LYS A 171 3.65 4.49 -14.75
C LYS A 171 3.02 3.20 -14.24
N LEU A 172 3.38 2.75 -13.02
CA LEU A 172 2.79 1.56 -12.40
C LEU A 172 1.29 1.72 -12.14
N VAL A 173 0.87 2.88 -11.62
CA VAL A 173 -0.54 3.19 -11.38
C VAL A 173 -1.32 3.26 -12.68
N HIS A 174 -0.76 3.88 -13.71
CA HIS A 174 -1.37 3.94 -15.04
C HIS A 174 -1.59 2.53 -15.58
N TYR A 175 -0.56 1.68 -15.52
CA TYR A 175 -0.65 0.30 -15.97
C TYR A 175 -1.78 -0.47 -15.25
N ILE A 176 -1.86 -0.40 -13.92
CA ILE A 176 -2.92 -1.07 -13.15
C ILE A 176 -4.31 -0.58 -13.58
N LYS A 177 -4.49 0.72 -13.79
CA LYS A 177 -5.76 1.29 -14.27
C LYS A 177 -6.12 0.78 -15.66
N THR A 178 -5.14 0.66 -16.55
CA THR A 178 -5.35 0.18 -17.92
C THR A 178 -5.74 -1.30 -17.93
N VAL A 179 -5.06 -2.14 -17.16
CA VAL A 179 -5.38 -3.57 -17.01
C VAL A 179 -6.77 -3.77 -16.39
N ALA A 180 -7.13 -2.95 -15.40
CA ALA A 180 -8.46 -2.97 -14.80
C ALA A 180 -9.56 -2.59 -15.80
N ARG A 181 -9.30 -1.65 -16.71
CA ARG A 181 -10.24 -1.27 -17.79
C ARG A 181 -10.37 -2.35 -18.87
N MET A 182 -9.32 -3.13 -19.10
CA MET A 182 -9.34 -4.27 -20.01
C MET A 182 -10.00 -5.53 -19.40
N ASN A 183 -10.60 -5.43 -18.20
CA ASN A 183 -11.24 -6.53 -17.48
C ASN A 183 -10.31 -7.72 -17.15
N TYR A 184 -8.99 -7.51 -17.12
CA TYR A 184 -8.06 -8.51 -16.59
C TYR A 184 -8.08 -8.46 -15.05
N CYS A 185 -8.50 -9.55 -14.44
CA CYS A 185 -8.50 -9.68 -12.99
C CYS A 185 -7.09 -9.89 -12.46
N LEU A 186 -6.43 -8.82 -12.02
CA LEU A 186 -5.19 -8.93 -11.25
C LEU A 186 -5.52 -9.24 -9.79
N THR A 187 -5.02 -10.37 -9.30
CA THR A 187 -5.05 -10.69 -7.88
C THR A 187 -4.15 -9.74 -7.11
N LYS A 188 -4.43 -9.54 -5.81
CA LYS A 188 -3.59 -8.72 -4.92
C LYS A 188 -2.10 -9.11 -5.01
N LYS A 189 -1.81 -10.42 -5.04
CA LYS A 189 -0.43 -10.93 -5.19
C LYS A 189 0.23 -10.42 -6.47
N GLN A 190 -0.45 -10.55 -7.61
CA GLN A 190 0.06 -10.07 -8.90
C GLN A 190 0.28 -8.56 -8.90
N VAL A 191 -0.63 -7.77 -8.32
CA VAL A 191 -0.44 -6.31 -8.19
C VAL A 191 0.80 -5.97 -7.36
N HIS A 192 1.06 -6.71 -6.27
CA HIS A 192 2.26 -6.53 -5.45
C HIS A 192 3.56 -7.04 -6.13
N GLU A 193 3.47 -7.95 -7.10
CA GLU A 193 4.63 -8.40 -7.90
C GLU A 193 5.07 -7.39 -8.96
N LEU A 194 4.15 -6.57 -9.50
CA LEU A 194 4.46 -5.64 -10.59
C LEU A 194 5.59 -4.66 -10.25
N PRO A 195 5.59 -3.98 -9.08
CA PRO A 195 6.69 -3.09 -8.71
C PRO A 195 8.01 -3.84 -8.59
N TYR A 196 8.00 -5.07 -8.09
CA TYR A 196 9.23 -5.87 -7.99
C TYR A 196 9.81 -6.19 -9.36
N LYS A 197 8.98 -6.71 -10.29
CA LYS A 197 9.40 -6.99 -11.67
C LYS A 197 9.94 -5.73 -12.35
N PHE A 198 9.28 -4.60 -12.12
CA PHE A 198 9.72 -3.30 -12.63
C PHE A 198 11.06 -2.84 -12.04
N ALA A 199 11.26 -3.01 -10.72
CA ALA A 199 12.52 -2.69 -10.05
C ALA A 199 13.68 -3.57 -10.51
N VAL A 200 13.46 -4.87 -10.71
CA VAL A 200 14.44 -5.81 -11.24
C VAL A 200 14.84 -5.43 -12.67
N ALA A 201 13.87 -5.15 -13.53
CA ALA A 201 14.12 -4.71 -14.91
C ALA A 201 14.90 -3.38 -14.97
N LYS A 202 14.67 -2.48 -14.00
CA LYS A 202 15.39 -1.21 -13.85
C LYS A 202 16.68 -1.31 -13.03
N GLN A 203 17.07 -2.52 -12.59
CA GLN A 203 18.25 -2.79 -11.77
C GLN A 203 18.36 -1.91 -10.51
N LYS A 204 17.22 -1.59 -9.87
CA LYS A 204 17.19 -0.75 -8.67
C LYS A 204 17.58 -1.52 -7.41
N LYS A 205 18.15 -0.81 -6.43
CA LYS A 205 18.38 -1.36 -5.08
C LYS A 205 17.08 -1.30 -4.28
N PHE A 206 16.64 -2.43 -3.76
CA PHE A 206 15.45 -2.53 -2.92
C PHE A 206 15.66 -3.56 -1.80
N PRO A 207 14.94 -3.45 -0.67
CA PRO A 207 15.04 -4.43 0.40
C PRO A 207 14.57 -5.81 -0.08
N GLN A 208 15.39 -6.85 0.12
CA GLN A 208 15.09 -8.22 -0.31
C GLN A 208 14.05 -8.93 0.59
N HIS A 209 13.71 -8.36 1.75
CA HIS A 209 12.74 -8.94 2.66
C HIS A 209 11.32 -8.75 2.12
N GLY A 210 10.73 -9.81 1.55
CA GLY A 210 9.28 -9.83 1.29
C GLY A 210 8.75 -10.94 0.39
N LEU A 211 9.49 -11.37 -0.63
CA LEU A 211 9.05 -12.43 -1.55
C LEU A 211 10.30 -13.13 -2.10
N LYS A 212 10.69 -14.25 -1.48
CA LYS A 212 11.57 -15.21 -2.13
C LYS A 212 10.79 -15.77 -3.32
N VAL A 213 11.01 -15.25 -4.51
CA VAL A 213 10.65 -15.97 -5.72
C VAL A 213 11.51 -17.24 -5.67
N LYS A 214 10.91 -18.39 -5.35
CA LYS A 214 11.55 -19.68 -5.60
C LYS A 214 11.71 -19.75 -7.11
N GLN A 215 12.86 -19.31 -7.62
CA GLN A 215 13.26 -19.59 -8.98
C GLN A 215 13.43 -21.12 -9.02
N GLN A 216 12.40 -21.83 -9.49
CA GLN A 216 12.59 -23.19 -9.95
C GLN A 216 13.30 -23.04 -11.30
N GLU A 217 14.62 -23.15 -11.29
CA GLU A 217 15.40 -23.47 -12.47
C GLU A 217 14.86 -24.80 -13.00
N LYS A 218 13.97 -24.73 -14.01
CA LYS A 218 13.73 -25.87 -14.89
C LYS A 218 14.89 -25.89 -15.89
N ASN A 219 15.99 -26.50 -15.47
CA ASN A 219 16.95 -27.05 -16.40
C ASN A 219 16.25 -28.22 -17.10
N GLY A 220 15.96 -28.03 -18.39
CA GLY A 220 15.53 -29.04 -19.33
C GLY A 220 16.32 -28.83 -20.61
#